data_AF-A0A916GBN0-F1
#
_entry.id   AF-A0A916GBN0-F1
#
_cell.length_a   1.000
_cell.length_b   1.000
_cell.length_c   1.000
_cell.angle_alpha   90.00
_cell.angle_beta   90.00
_cell.angle_gamma   90.00
#
_symmetry.space_group_name_H-M   'P 1'
#
loop_
_entity.id
_entity.type
_entity.pdbx_description
1 polymer ?
#
loop_
_entity_poly.entity_id
_entity_poly.type
_entity_poly.pdbx_seq_one_letter_code
_entity_poly.pdbx_strand_id
1 'polypeptide(L)'
;MGAVPFCHPGETFHLVRSPVYARVRVNRSITSWSTRKFTMQFELKRLPDYTDETLISEIRRVAELVKHPTISRTEFQKHSRVHTSTLEKRFGCWESAMNAAGLSDRFDSSNKAISKEDIITELQKVSSRLGVKTFSREQFNANAPFKDSVIRRVFGTWRKAMEAAGLTANKLGQRYTDEECFENLLQVWTHYGRQPQHREMKSPPSIVGPKAYTLRWETWTKALYAFVTKVNEDLQTVDVSSEPVSQPSTKSSSSLKSKTDERDNRDIRLGLRYTVLNRDRFKCVLCGNSPAISLDCRLHVDHIHPFSKDGKTEIENLRTLCQHCNLGKSNRIEVSDQPALRP
;
A
#
# COMPACT_ATOMS: atom_id res chain seq x y z
N MET A 1 37.21 65.12 -39.38
CA MET A 1 36.56 66.40 -39.04
C MET A 1 35.62 66.09 -37.88
N GLY A 2 36.07 66.20 -36.63
CA GLY A 2 36.01 67.42 -35.80
C GLY A 2 34.70 67.37 -34.98
N ALA A 3 34.60 67.63 -33.69
CA ALA A 3 35.51 68.06 -32.64
C ALA A 3 34.84 67.71 -31.28
N VAL A 4 35.62 67.68 -30.19
CA VAL A 4 35.10 67.72 -28.80
C VAL A 4 34.81 69.19 -28.44
N PRO A 5 33.84 69.50 -27.54
CA PRO A 5 34.25 70.00 -26.21
C PRO A 5 33.29 69.74 -25.01
N PHE A 6 33.91 69.47 -23.85
CA PHE A 6 33.79 70.03 -22.47
C PHE A 6 32.48 70.61 -21.82
N CYS A 7 32.24 70.08 -20.58
CA CYS A 7 31.87 70.67 -19.26
C CYS A 7 30.49 71.29 -18.88
N HIS A 8 29.78 70.57 -17.95
CA HIS A 8 29.11 70.90 -16.64
C HIS A 8 28.24 72.18 -16.43
N PRO A 9 27.42 72.33 -15.34
CA PRO A 9 27.00 71.42 -14.24
C PRO A 9 25.46 71.42 -13.95
N GLY A 10 24.97 70.60 -13.00
CA GLY A 10 23.76 70.96 -12.23
C GLY A 10 22.75 69.85 -11.88
N GLU A 11 22.50 69.72 -10.58
CA GLU A 11 21.23 69.37 -9.93
C GLU A 11 20.82 67.90 -9.69
N THR A 12 20.77 67.64 -8.39
CA THR A 12 20.13 66.57 -7.62
C THR A 12 18.74 66.15 -8.09
N PHE A 13 18.51 64.84 -8.21
CA PHE A 13 17.17 64.25 -8.14
C PHE A 13 17.04 63.33 -6.93
N HIS A 14 16.44 63.86 -5.86
CA HIS A 14 15.84 63.09 -4.78
C HIS A 14 14.47 62.55 -5.23
N LEU A 15 14.24 61.25 -4.96
CA LEU A 15 12.97 60.56 -4.61
C LEU A 15 11.75 60.81 -5.52
N VAL A 16 10.94 59.83 -5.90
CA VAL A 16 10.09 59.04 -5.00
C VAL A 16 9.70 57.75 -5.73
N ARG A 17 10.02 56.59 -5.14
CA ARG A 17 9.37 55.33 -5.53
C ARG A 17 8.00 55.26 -4.88
N SER A 18 7.00 55.11 -5.76
CA SER A 18 5.60 54.72 -5.62
C SER A 18 5.07 54.33 -4.22
N PRO A 19 3.89 54.83 -3.81
CA PRO A 19 3.35 54.59 -2.47
C PRO A 19 2.88 53.14 -2.27
N VAL A 20 3.26 52.60 -1.11
CA VAL A 20 2.84 51.28 -0.61
C VAL A 20 1.35 51.34 -0.26
N TYR A 21 0.49 50.76 -1.11
CA TYR A 21 -0.96 50.71 -0.86
C TYR A 21 -1.28 49.84 0.39
N ALA A 22 -1.83 50.51 1.41
CA ALA A 22 -2.46 49.94 2.60
C ALA A 22 -3.78 49.23 2.26
N ARG A 23 -4.21 48.28 3.11
CA ARG A 23 -5.50 47.59 2.96
C ARG A 23 -6.47 48.11 4.02
N VAL A 24 -7.64 48.59 3.61
CA VAL A 24 -8.72 49.00 4.52
C VAL A 24 -9.51 47.75 4.93
N ARG A 25 -9.62 47.49 6.23
CA ARG A 25 -10.47 46.41 6.78
C ARG A 25 -11.65 47.04 7.51
N VAL A 26 -12.86 46.71 7.09
CA VAL A 26 -14.11 47.17 7.71
C VAL A 26 -14.65 46.02 8.57
N ASN A 27 -14.71 46.20 9.89
CA ASN A 27 -15.29 45.21 10.78
C ASN A 27 -16.74 45.59 11.08
N ARG A 28 -17.71 44.78 10.64
CA ARG A 28 -19.14 44.99 10.89
C ARG A 28 -19.59 44.12 12.06
N SER A 29 -19.89 44.77 13.17
CA SER A 29 -20.69 44.20 14.25
C SER A 29 -21.75 45.22 14.66
N ILE A 30 -23.02 44.83 14.61
CA ILE A 30 -24.18 45.63 15.02
C ILE A 30 -24.72 44.98 16.28
N THR A 31 -24.59 45.67 17.42
CA THR A 31 -25.66 45.85 18.42
C THR A 31 -25.30 46.91 19.45
N SER A 32 -26.24 47.85 19.64
CA SER A 32 -26.36 48.91 20.66
C SER A 32 -25.54 50.21 20.50
N TRP A 33 -26.24 51.32 20.77
CA TRP A 33 -25.83 52.70 20.61
C TRP A 33 -25.03 53.16 21.84
N SER A 34 -23.71 53.03 21.76
CA SER A 34 -22.80 53.80 22.62
C SER A 34 -21.60 54.19 21.76
N THR A 35 -21.29 55.48 21.79
CA THR A 35 -20.28 56.23 21.03
C THR A 35 -19.20 55.36 20.36
N ARG A 36 -19.45 54.95 19.11
CA ARG A 36 -18.48 54.20 18.30
C ARG A 36 -17.28 55.10 17.98
N LYS A 37 -16.19 54.98 18.74
CA LYS A 37 -14.87 55.39 18.25
C LYS A 37 -14.48 54.43 17.11
N PHE A 38 -14.74 54.83 15.88
CA PHE A 38 -14.25 54.16 14.68
C PHE A 38 -12.75 54.49 14.54
N THR A 39 -11.89 53.71 15.18
CA THR A 39 -10.45 53.84 14.99
C THR A 39 -10.03 53.07 13.76
N MET A 40 -9.93 53.76 12.61
CA MET A 40 -9.20 53.22 11.46
C MET A 40 -7.71 53.24 11.79
N GLN A 41 -7.10 52.07 11.96
CA GLN A 41 -5.67 51.93 12.16
C GLN A 41 -5.02 51.50 10.85
N PHE A 42 -4.01 52.27 10.41
CA PHE A 42 -3.14 51.87 9.31
C PHE A 42 -2.09 50.90 9.85
N GLU A 43 -2.00 49.73 9.23
CA GLU A 43 -1.06 48.67 9.62
C GLU A 43 -0.04 48.40 8.50
N LEU A 44 1.24 48.33 8.88
CA LEU A 44 2.29 47.91 7.97
C LEU A 44 2.18 46.41 7.66
N LYS A 45 2.46 46.03 6.40
CA LYS A 45 2.45 44.61 5.96
C LYS A 45 3.61 43.79 6.51
N ARG A 46 4.65 44.45 7.03
CA ARG A 46 5.87 43.84 7.58
C ARG A 46 6.20 44.52 8.90
N LEU A 47 6.94 43.82 9.76
CA LEU A 47 7.47 44.41 10.98
C LEU A 47 8.57 45.44 10.64
N PRO A 48 8.73 46.49 11.47
CA PRO A 48 9.76 47.50 11.28
C PRO A 48 11.18 46.93 11.44
N ASP A 49 11.33 45.94 12.32
CA ASP A 49 12.54 45.16 12.54
C ASP A 49 12.16 43.73 12.98
N TYR A 50 13.16 42.93 13.36
CA TYR A 50 12.98 41.55 13.82
C TYR A 50 13.77 41.28 15.11
N THR A 51 13.80 42.26 16.04
CA THR A 51 14.32 42.03 17.39
C THR A 51 13.42 41.07 18.17
N ASP A 52 13.91 40.58 19.30
CA ASP A 52 13.16 39.64 20.13
C ASP A 52 11.87 40.29 20.64
N GLU A 53 11.93 41.57 20.99
CA GLU A 53 10.81 42.37 21.48
C GLU A 53 9.74 42.55 20.40
N THR A 54 10.13 42.84 19.16
CA THR A 54 9.16 43.04 18.08
C THR A 54 8.51 41.73 17.66
N LEU A 55 9.27 40.64 17.63
CA LEU A 55 8.74 39.30 17.39
C LEU A 55 7.77 38.85 18.51
N ILE A 56 8.13 39.09 19.79
CA ILE A 56 7.25 38.81 20.93
C ILE A 56 5.97 39.65 20.86
N SER A 57 6.09 40.94 20.51
CA SER A 57 4.93 41.83 20.36
C SER A 57 3.99 41.35 19.25
N GLU A 58 4.53 40.83 18.16
CA GLU A 58 3.74 40.27 17.05
C GLU A 58 3.03 38.98 17.46
N ILE A 59 3.69 38.13 18.27
CA ILE A 59 3.04 36.93 18.83
C ILE A 59 1.84 37.32 19.69
N ARG A 60 2.00 38.31 20.58
CA ARG A 60 0.90 38.82 21.42
C ARG A 60 -0.24 39.41 20.59
N ARG A 61 0.09 40.22 19.58
CA ARG A 61 -0.90 40.81 18.66
C ARG A 61 -1.72 39.73 17.94
N VAL A 62 -1.08 38.68 17.44
CA VAL A 62 -1.78 37.57 16.79
C VAL A 62 -2.65 36.80 17.79
N ALA A 63 -2.18 36.62 19.03
CA ALA A 63 -2.95 35.95 20.07
C ALA A 63 -4.23 36.70 20.48
N GLU A 64 -4.25 38.03 20.39
CA GLU A 64 -5.47 38.83 20.59
C GLU A 64 -6.47 38.68 19.44
N LEU A 65 -5.99 38.45 18.21
CA LEU A 65 -6.84 38.26 17.03
C LEU A 65 -7.48 36.87 16.97
N VAL A 66 -6.78 35.86 17.49
CA VAL A 66 -7.26 34.47 17.48
C VAL A 66 -8.15 34.23 18.69
N LYS A 67 -9.46 34.13 18.44
CA LYS A 67 -10.48 33.84 19.48
C LYS A 67 -10.45 32.41 20.01
N HIS A 68 -9.70 31.52 19.38
CA HIS A 68 -9.59 30.12 19.80
C HIS A 68 -8.66 30.00 21.02
N PRO A 69 -8.94 29.10 21.99
CA PRO A 69 -8.12 28.91 23.19
C PRO A 69 -6.67 28.56 22.83
N THR A 70 -6.46 27.71 21.82
CA THR A 70 -5.13 27.37 21.30
C THR A 70 -4.85 28.02 19.95
N ILE A 71 -3.59 28.38 19.73
CA ILE A 71 -3.08 28.99 18.50
C ILE A 71 -2.23 27.95 17.77
N SER A 72 -2.77 27.43 16.66
CA SER A 72 -2.02 26.52 15.79
C SER A 72 -1.02 27.29 14.92
N ARG A 73 0.03 26.62 14.43
CA ARG A 73 1.00 27.21 13.49
C ARG A 73 0.31 27.80 12.25
N THR A 74 -0.69 27.11 11.72
CA THR A 74 -1.44 27.54 10.53
C THR A 74 -2.26 28.79 10.81
N GLU A 75 -2.93 28.85 11.97
CA GLU A 75 -3.72 30.03 12.35
C GLU A 75 -2.80 31.22 12.63
N PHE A 76 -1.64 31.00 13.25
CA PHE A 76 -0.64 32.03 13.44
C PHE A 76 -0.17 32.63 12.12
N GLN A 77 0.25 31.80 11.16
CA GLN A 77 0.74 32.27 9.84
C GLN A 77 -0.30 33.07 9.05
N LYS A 78 -1.59 32.82 9.26
CA LYS A 78 -2.69 33.53 8.58
C LYS A 78 -2.82 34.99 9.02
N HIS A 79 -2.53 35.29 10.28
CA HIS A 79 -2.68 36.62 10.86
C HIS A 79 -1.35 37.33 11.13
N SER A 80 -0.28 36.57 11.21
CA SER A 80 1.07 37.05 11.48
C SER A 80 1.70 37.75 10.29
N ARG A 81 2.47 38.79 10.57
CA ARG A 81 3.36 39.48 9.64
C ARG A 81 4.71 38.75 9.49
N VAL A 82 4.96 37.73 10.31
CA VAL A 82 6.17 36.91 10.32
C VAL A 82 5.86 35.42 10.19
N HIS A 83 6.71 34.70 9.46
CA HIS A 83 6.56 33.26 9.31
C HIS A 83 7.07 32.54 10.57
N THR A 84 6.47 31.39 10.94
CA THR A 84 6.85 30.60 12.12
C THR A 84 8.32 30.18 12.10
N SER A 85 8.89 29.95 10.91
CA SER A 85 10.31 29.63 10.76
C SER A 85 11.24 30.75 11.24
N THR A 86 10.82 32.02 11.16
CA THR A 86 11.62 33.15 11.66
C THR A 86 11.71 33.09 13.19
N LEU A 87 10.59 32.76 13.84
CA LEU A 87 10.53 32.59 15.30
C LEU A 87 11.33 31.35 15.74
N GLU A 88 11.21 30.23 15.03
CA GLU A 88 11.98 29.02 15.33
C GLU A 88 13.49 29.23 15.18
N LYS A 89 13.94 29.98 14.16
CA LYS A 89 15.37 30.32 14.01
C LYS A 89 15.88 31.22 15.14
N ARG A 90 15.03 32.10 15.68
CA ARG A 90 15.42 33.08 16.70
C ARG A 90 15.33 32.54 18.13
N PHE A 91 14.25 31.81 18.44
CA PHE A 91 13.93 31.30 19.77
C PHE A 91 14.14 29.77 19.91
N GLY A 92 14.61 29.10 18.85
CA GLY A 92 14.86 27.66 18.80
C GLY A 92 13.63 26.84 18.39
N CYS A 93 12.49 27.07 19.03
CA CYS A 93 11.23 26.39 18.68
C CYS A 93 10.00 27.27 18.93
N TRP A 94 8.87 26.85 18.35
CA TRP A 94 7.58 27.53 18.49
C TRP A 94 7.13 27.65 19.95
N GLU A 95 7.38 26.61 20.76
CA GLU A 95 7.08 26.60 22.19
C GLU A 95 7.87 27.66 22.96
N SER A 96 9.20 27.73 22.77
CA SER A 96 10.04 28.77 23.38
C SER A 96 9.61 30.18 22.99
N ALA A 97 9.19 30.40 21.74
CA ALA A 97 8.68 31.69 21.28
C ALA A 97 7.35 32.08 21.97
N MET A 98 6.43 31.12 22.13
CA MET A 98 5.17 31.33 22.84
C MET A 98 5.39 31.55 24.36
N ASN A 99 6.36 30.85 24.95
CA ASN A 99 6.77 31.04 26.35
C ASN A 99 7.38 32.42 26.57
N ALA A 100 8.28 32.88 25.68
CA ALA A 100 8.85 34.22 25.73
C ALA A 100 7.77 35.32 25.61
N ALA A 101 6.67 35.02 24.91
CA ALA A 101 5.52 35.91 24.81
C ALA A 101 4.57 35.87 26.03
N GLY A 102 4.77 34.94 26.98
CA GLY A 102 3.88 34.73 28.13
C GLY A 102 2.57 34.02 27.78
N LEU A 103 2.57 33.22 26.70
CA LEU A 103 1.38 32.59 26.11
C LEU A 103 1.49 31.06 26.14
N SER A 104 2.13 30.50 27.16
CA SER A 104 2.35 29.06 27.31
C SER A 104 1.06 28.24 27.27
N ASP A 105 -0.02 28.76 27.85
CA ASP A 105 -1.32 28.07 27.91
C ASP A 105 -2.12 28.16 26.60
N ARG A 106 -1.66 28.99 25.65
CA ARG A 106 -2.36 29.27 24.38
C ARG A 106 -1.78 28.47 23.21
N PHE A 107 -0.85 27.55 23.43
CA PHE A 107 -0.37 26.66 22.37
C PHE A 107 -0.63 25.19 22.74
N ASP A 108 -0.89 24.38 21.72
CA ASP A 108 -1.15 22.97 21.90
C ASP A 108 0.15 22.18 22.07
N SER A 109 0.50 21.86 23.31
CA SER A 109 1.63 21.00 23.67
C SER A 109 1.35 19.51 23.40
N SER A 110 0.10 19.13 23.10
CA SER A 110 -0.26 17.73 22.83
C SER A 110 0.31 17.21 21.51
N ASN A 111 0.74 18.10 20.62
CA ASN A 111 1.44 17.74 19.39
C ASN A 111 2.95 17.56 19.62
N LYS A 112 3.30 16.84 20.70
CA LYS A 112 4.68 16.48 21.04
C LYS A 112 5.25 15.66 19.88
N ALA A 113 6.38 16.09 19.34
CA ALA A 113 7.06 15.34 18.31
C ALA A 113 7.40 13.95 18.87
N ILE A 114 6.75 12.91 18.35
CA ILE A 114 6.99 11.52 18.75
C ILE A 114 8.48 11.24 18.52
N SER A 115 9.18 10.95 19.62
CA SER A 115 10.62 10.70 19.59
C SER A 115 10.92 9.34 18.96
N LYS A 116 12.20 9.09 18.68
CA LYS A 116 12.66 7.80 18.16
C LYS A 116 12.39 6.69 19.18
N GLU A 117 12.54 7.02 20.45
CA GLU A 117 12.35 6.15 21.62
C GLU A 117 10.88 5.82 21.84
N ASP A 118 9.98 6.79 21.65
CA ASP A 118 8.52 6.57 21.72
C ASP A 118 8.07 5.57 20.65
N ILE A 119 8.62 5.67 19.43
CA ILE A 119 8.32 4.75 18.33
C ILE A 119 8.79 3.34 18.66
N ILE A 120 10.01 3.18 19.18
CA ILE A 120 10.56 1.88 19.57
C ILE A 120 9.70 1.24 20.66
N THR A 121 9.34 2.01 21.68
CA THR A 121 8.49 1.56 22.79
C THR A 121 7.13 1.09 22.28
N GLU A 122 6.53 1.83 21.35
CA GLU A 122 5.23 1.48 20.80
C GLU A 122 5.29 0.22 19.91
N LEU A 123 6.35 0.07 19.10
CA LEU A 123 6.57 -1.16 18.33
C LEU A 123 6.68 -2.39 19.23
N GLN A 124 7.39 -2.27 20.36
CA GLN A 124 7.51 -3.34 21.35
C GLN A 124 6.17 -3.65 22.02
N LYS A 125 5.38 -2.63 22.39
CA LYS A 125 4.03 -2.82 22.96
C LYS A 125 3.10 -3.55 21.99
N VAL A 126 3.10 -3.17 20.71
CA VAL A 126 2.29 -3.85 19.68
C VAL A 126 2.74 -5.30 19.51
N SER A 127 4.05 -5.56 19.51
CA SER A 127 4.61 -6.93 19.48
C SER A 127 4.09 -7.77 20.65
N SER A 128 4.18 -7.24 21.87
CA SER A 128 3.71 -7.92 23.08
C SER A 128 2.21 -8.17 23.05
N ARG A 129 1.41 -7.23 22.54
CA ARG A 129 -0.04 -7.39 22.44
C ARG A 129 -0.45 -8.46 21.44
N LEU A 130 0.24 -8.55 20.30
CA LEU A 130 -0.04 -9.55 19.27
C LEU A 130 0.61 -10.92 19.55
N GLY A 131 1.55 -10.99 20.51
CA GLY A 131 2.30 -12.21 20.82
C GLY A 131 3.27 -12.65 19.73
N VAL A 132 3.64 -11.74 18.81
CA VAL A 132 4.49 -12.05 17.65
C VAL A 132 5.65 -11.06 17.53
N LYS A 133 6.84 -11.57 17.17
CA LYS A 133 8.04 -10.75 16.91
C LYS A 133 8.09 -10.15 15.50
N THR A 134 7.16 -10.55 14.62
CA THR A 134 6.99 -10.05 13.25
C THR A 134 5.53 -9.60 13.09
N PHE A 135 5.30 -8.41 12.50
CA PHE A 135 3.95 -7.97 12.13
C PHE A 135 3.99 -6.97 10.97
N SER A 136 2.84 -6.81 10.31
CA SER A 136 2.63 -5.92 9.17
C SER A 136 2.38 -4.47 9.59
N ARG A 137 2.45 -3.56 8.62
CA ARG A 137 2.16 -2.14 8.85
C ARG A 137 0.68 -1.94 9.15
N GLU A 138 -0.17 -2.74 8.52
CA GLU A 138 -1.60 -2.78 8.73
C GLU A 138 -1.93 -3.23 10.15
N GLN A 139 -1.26 -4.27 10.64
CA GLN A 139 -1.37 -4.71 12.03
C GLN A 139 -0.92 -3.64 13.01
N PHE A 140 0.18 -2.93 12.72
CA PHE A 140 0.61 -1.80 13.55
C PHE A 140 -0.42 -0.67 13.56
N ASN A 141 -0.89 -0.24 12.39
CA ASN A 141 -1.86 0.86 12.26
C ASN A 141 -3.19 0.55 12.96
N ALA A 142 -3.58 -0.72 13.07
CA ALA A 142 -4.76 -1.14 13.80
C ALA A 142 -4.55 -1.17 15.33
N ASN A 143 -3.30 -1.21 15.80
CA ASN A 143 -2.97 -1.44 17.22
C ASN A 143 -2.20 -0.29 17.87
N ALA A 144 -1.75 0.71 17.11
CA ALA A 144 -0.93 1.81 17.62
C ALA A 144 -1.72 3.13 17.68
N PRO A 145 -1.37 4.04 18.61
CA PRO A 145 -1.98 5.37 18.72
C PRO A 145 -1.60 6.31 17.56
N PHE A 146 -0.66 5.91 16.69
CA PHE A 146 -0.26 6.67 15.51
C PHE A 146 0.01 5.74 14.32
N LYS A 147 0.01 6.34 13.13
CA LYS A 147 0.19 5.62 11.86
C LYS A 147 1.67 5.40 11.51
N ASP A 148 1.93 4.39 10.70
CA ASP A 148 3.26 4.03 10.17
C ASP A 148 3.94 5.17 9.39
N SER A 149 3.19 6.17 8.93
CA SER A 149 3.73 7.38 8.31
C SER A 149 4.70 8.13 9.23
N VAL A 150 4.49 8.11 10.55
CA VAL A 150 5.40 8.68 11.54
C VAL A 150 6.71 7.90 11.58
N ILE A 151 6.63 6.57 11.57
CA ILE A 151 7.80 5.67 11.56
C ILE A 151 8.62 5.89 10.29
N ARG A 152 7.97 6.02 9.13
CA ARG A 152 8.63 6.31 7.86
C ARG A 152 9.39 7.63 7.88
N ARG A 153 8.86 8.66 8.55
CA ARG A 153 9.52 9.97 8.67
C ARG A 153 10.77 9.91 9.55
N VAL A 154 10.77 9.12 10.62
CA VAL A 154 11.87 9.06 11.60
C VAL A 154 12.93 8.02 11.24
N PHE A 155 12.53 6.81 10.85
CA PHE A 155 13.45 5.69 10.56
C PHE A 155 13.68 5.45 9.06
N GLY A 156 12.91 6.10 8.20
CA GLY A 156 12.95 5.89 6.75
C GLY A 156 12.20 4.63 6.31
N THR A 157 12.63 3.45 6.80
CA THR A 157 12.04 2.17 6.44
C THR A 157 11.47 1.42 7.64
N TRP A 158 10.38 0.67 7.41
CA TRP A 158 9.76 -0.21 8.42
C TRP A 158 10.77 -1.21 9.01
N ARG A 159 11.64 -1.76 8.16
CA ARG A 159 12.69 -2.69 8.55
C ARG A 159 13.61 -2.08 9.61
N LYS A 160 14.15 -0.88 9.35
CA LYS A 160 15.05 -0.18 10.28
C LYS A 160 14.38 0.09 11.62
N ALA A 161 13.09 0.42 11.62
CA ALA A 161 12.34 0.65 12.85
C ALA A 161 12.15 -0.63 13.66
N MET A 162 11.79 -1.74 13.01
CA MET A 162 11.66 -3.05 13.66
C MET A 162 13.00 -3.54 14.24
N GLU A 163 14.08 -3.43 13.46
CA GLU A 163 15.44 -3.78 13.90
C GLU A 163 15.87 -2.95 15.12
N ALA A 164 15.62 -1.63 15.10
CA ALA A 164 15.90 -0.75 16.22
C ALA A 164 15.07 -1.07 17.47
N ALA A 165 13.89 -1.68 17.30
CA ALA A 165 13.05 -2.16 18.40
C ALA A 165 13.42 -3.56 18.91
N GLY A 166 14.44 -4.21 18.33
CA GLY A 166 14.81 -5.59 18.64
C GLY A 166 13.83 -6.62 18.08
N LEU A 167 13.02 -6.23 17.10
CA LEU A 167 12.01 -7.07 16.48
C LEU A 167 12.49 -7.60 15.13
N THR A 168 11.99 -8.76 14.75
CA THR A 168 12.28 -9.34 13.44
C THR A 168 11.45 -8.63 12.38
N ALA A 169 12.11 -7.88 11.50
CA ALA A 169 11.45 -7.30 10.35
C ALA A 169 10.99 -8.41 9.40
N ASN A 170 9.74 -8.34 8.96
CA ASN A 170 9.26 -9.28 7.96
C ASN A 170 10.14 -9.15 6.70
N LYS A 171 10.67 -10.27 6.18
CA LYS A 171 11.50 -10.23 4.97
C LYS A 171 10.65 -9.56 3.89
N LEU A 172 11.20 -8.54 3.22
CA LEU A 172 10.60 -7.93 2.02
C LEU A 172 10.51 -9.06 0.99
N GLY A 173 9.40 -9.81 1.00
CA GLY A 173 9.29 -11.12 0.35
C GLY A 173 8.17 -12.03 0.90
N GLN A 174 7.77 -11.89 2.17
CA GLN A 174 6.64 -12.68 2.73
C GLN A 174 5.24 -12.14 2.40
N ARG A 175 5.10 -11.19 1.45
CA ARG A 175 3.75 -10.74 1.05
C ARG A 175 2.93 -11.88 0.43
N TYR A 176 3.61 -12.79 -0.27
CA TYR A 176 2.99 -13.92 -0.94
C TYR A 176 3.77 -15.19 -0.58
N THR A 177 3.11 -16.33 -0.35
CA THR A 177 3.75 -17.65 -0.23
C THR A 177 4.21 -18.19 -1.60
N ASP A 178 4.90 -19.32 -1.62
CA ASP A 178 5.25 -20.01 -2.88
C ASP A 178 3.99 -20.41 -3.63
N GLU A 179 3.00 -20.95 -2.90
CA GLU A 179 1.70 -21.37 -3.41
C GLU A 179 0.91 -20.20 -3.99
N GLU A 180 0.87 -19.05 -3.30
CA GLU A 180 0.18 -17.85 -3.80
C GLU A 180 0.85 -17.30 -5.07
N CYS A 181 2.19 -17.37 -5.14
CA CYS A 181 2.93 -17.00 -6.34
C CYS A 181 2.62 -17.94 -7.51
N PHE A 182 2.52 -19.25 -7.25
CA PHE A 182 2.20 -20.25 -8.26
C PHE A 182 0.74 -20.20 -8.71
N GLU A 183 -0.22 -19.94 -7.82
CA GLU A 183 -1.62 -19.72 -8.18
C GLU A 183 -1.77 -18.50 -9.08
N ASN A 184 -1.06 -17.40 -8.76
CA ASN A 184 -1.03 -16.23 -9.62
C ASN A 184 -0.40 -16.55 -11.00
N LEU A 185 0.67 -17.35 -11.05
CA LEU A 185 1.24 -17.78 -12.34
C LEU A 185 0.23 -18.58 -13.15
N LEU A 186 -0.48 -19.53 -12.53
CA LEU A 186 -1.50 -20.33 -13.18
C LEU A 186 -2.63 -19.44 -13.74
N GLN A 187 -3.07 -18.46 -12.97
CA GLN A 187 -4.10 -17.50 -13.40
C GLN A 187 -3.66 -16.70 -14.62
N VAL A 188 -2.43 -16.17 -14.60
CA VAL A 188 -1.92 -15.40 -15.73
C VAL A 188 -1.68 -16.30 -16.95
N TRP A 189 -1.19 -17.51 -16.75
CA TRP A 189 -1.03 -18.51 -17.81
C TRP A 189 -2.35 -18.84 -18.48
N THR A 190 -3.41 -19.02 -17.68
CA THR A 190 -4.76 -19.30 -18.14
C THR A 190 -5.34 -18.13 -18.93
N HIS A 191 -5.05 -16.90 -18.49
CA HIS A 191 -5.52 -15.71 -19.19
C HIS A 191 -4.92 -15.57 -20.58
N TYR A 192 -3.59 -15.73 -20.70
CA TYR A 192 -2.92 -15.59 -21.99
C TYR A 192 -2.94 -16.88 -22.84
N GLY A 193 -3.28 -18.03 -22.26
CA GLY A 193 -3.22 -19.33 -22.92
C GLY A 193 -1.80 -19.77 -23.31
N ARG A 194 -0.77 -19.13 -22.75
CA ARG A 194 0.64 -19.38 -23.01
C ARG A 194 1.50 -18.98 -21.81
N GLN A 195 2.76 -19.38 -21.84
CA GLN A 195 3.76 -18.99 -20.86
C GLN A 195 3.74 -17.46 -20.61
N PRO A 196 3.57 -17.01 -19.35
CA PRO A 196 3.60 -15.61 -18.99
C PRO A 196 4.98 -14.98 -19.20
N GLN A 197 4.98 -13.70 -19.57
CA GLN A 197 6.17 -12.87 -19.65
C GLN A 197 6.31 -12.05 -18.37
N HIS A 198 7.56 -11.78 -17.96
CA HIS A 198 7.87 -10.99 -16.77
C HIS A 198 7.13 -9.63 -16.70
N ARG A 199 6.95 -8.96 -17.85
CA ARG A 199 6.24 -7.67 -17.91
C ARG A 199 4.75 -7.77 -17.61
N GLU A 200 4.15 -8.93 -17.86
CA GLU A 200 2.71 -9.17 -17.69
C GLU A 200 2.31 -9.26 -16.21
N MET A 201 3.28 -9.53 -15.32
CA MET A 201 3.07 -9.50 -13.88
C MET A 201 2.77 -8.10 -13.33
N LYS A 202 2.91 -7.04 -14.15
CA LYS A 202 2.60 -5.66 -13.77
C LYS A 202 1.15 -5.26 -14.06
N SER A 203 0.41 -6.10 -14.78
CA SER A 203 -0.93 -5.80 -15.26
C SER A 203 -1.90 -6.90 -14.82
N PRO A 204 -3.21 -6.58 -14.71
CA PRO A 204 -4.24 -7.59 -14.55
C PRO A 204 -4.12 -8.69 -15.64
N PRO A 205 -4.36 -9.97 -15.29
CA PRO A 205 -4.94 -10.45 -14.03
C PRO A 205 -3.94 -10.66 -12.89
N SER A 206 -2.65 -10.34 -13.07
CA SER A 206 -1.64 -10.59 -12.03
C SER A 206 -1.88 -9.73 -10.78
N ILE A 207 -2.01 -10.37 -9.62
CA ILE A 207 -2.05 -9.75 -8.30
C ILE A 207 -0.67 -9.74 -7.62
N VAL A 208 0.24 -10.60 -8.10
CA VAL A 208 1.63 -10.68 -7.64
C VAL A 208 2.53 -9.92 -8.60
N GLY A 209 3.28 -8.94 -8.09
CA GLY A 209 4.21 -8.15 -8.90
C GLY A 209 5.46 -8.95 -9.31
N PRO A 210 6.14 -8.57 -10.41
CA PRO A 210 7.30 -9.31 -10.94
C PRO A 210 8.45 -9.47 -9.95
N LYS A 211 8.66 -8.46 -9.10
CA LYS A 211 9.73 -8.46 -8.08
C LYS A 211 9.56 -9.57 -7.05
N ALA A 212 8.34 -10.02 -6.77
CA ALA A 212 8.11 -11.12 -5.83
C ALA A 212 8.76 -12.41 -6.33
N TYR A 213 8.63 -12.69 -7.63
CA TYR A 213 9.23 -13.85 -8.29
C TYR A 213 10.76 -13.78 -8.33
N THR A 214 11.32 -12.63 -8.75
CA THR A 214 12.78 -12.48 -8.84
C THR A 214 13.47 -12.49 -7.47
N LEU A 215 12.83 -11.97 -6.43
CA LEU A 215 13.39 -12.01 -5.07
C LEU A 215 13.40 -13.42 -4.48
N ARG A 216 12.47 -14.27 -4.91
CA ARG A 216 12.24 -15.62 -4.36
C ARG A 216 13.03 -16.70 -5.09
N TRP A 217 13.08 -16.64 -6.43
CA TRP A 217 13.77 -17.62 -7.28
C TRP A 217 14.96 -17.05 -8.05
N GLU A 218 15.44 -15.86 -7.66
CA GLU A 218 16.55 -15.10 -8.27
C GLU A 218 16.24 -14.52 -9.66
N THR A 219 15.73 -15.34 -10.60
CA THR A 219 15.39 -14.92 -11.96
C THR A 219 13.98 -15.32 -12.34
N TRP A 220 13.39 -14.60 -13.30
CA TRP A 220 12.06 -14.94 -13.83
C TRP A 220 12.02 -16.35 -14.42
N THR A 221 13.06 -16.74 -15.16
CA THR A 221 13.16 -18.08 -15.75
C THR A 221 13.23 -19.15 -14.67
N LYS A 222 13.98 -18.94 -13.58
CA LYS A 222 14.02 -19.86 -12.44
C LYS A 222 12.67 -19.95 -11.72
N ALA A 223 11.93 -18.85 -11.61
CA ALA A 223 10.57 -18.88 -11.04
C ALA A 223 9.61 -19.75 -11.88
N LEU A 224 9.68 -19.63 -13.21
CA LEU A 224 8.91 -20.48 -14.11
C LEU A 224 9.35 -21.95 -14.05
N TYR A 225 10.65 -22.20 -13.94
CA TYR A 225 11.17 -23.55 -13.75
C TYR A 225 10.64 -24.17 -12.46
N ALA A 226 10.69 -23.44 -11.34
CA ALA A 226 10.16 -23.90 -10.06
C ALA A 226 8.65 -24.21 -10.14
N PHE A 227 7.87 -23.38 -10.85
CA PHE A 227 6.45 -23.66 -11.11
C PHE A 227 6.26 -24.97 -11.88
N VAL A 228 6.98 -25.16 -13.00
CA VAL A 228 6.87 -26.37 -13.82
C VAL A 228 7.33 -27.61 -13.05
N THR A 229 8.42 -27.53 -12.29
CA THR A 229 8.88 -28.61 -11.42
C THR A 229 7.79 -29.00 -10.42
N LYS A 230 7.21 -28.01 -9.73
CA LYS A 230 6.13 -28.27 -8.77
C LYS A 230 4.89 -28.91 -9.41
N VAL A 231 4.49 -28.42 -10.59
CA VAL A 231 3.38 -29.00 -11.37
C VAL A 231 3.67 -30.45 -11.73
N ASN A 232 4.89 -30.77 -12.16
CA ASN A 232 5.26 -32.13 -12.56
C ASN A 232 5.38 -33.08 -11.35
N GLU A 233 5.90 -32.60 -10.22
CA GLU A 233 5.95 -33.38 -8.97
C GLU A 233 4.55 -33.75 -8.49
N ASP A 234 3.60 -32.81 -8.53
CA ASP A 234 2.20 -33.05 -8.17
C ASP A 234 1.58 -34.16 -9.05
N LEU A 235 2.00 -34.32 -10.31
CA LEU A 235 1.49 -35.38 -11.21
C LEU A 235 2.08 -36.75 -10.89
N GLN A 236 3.37 -36.82 -10.55
CA GLN A 236 4.02 -38.10 -10.21
C GLN A 236 3.44 -38.72 -8.92
N THR A 237 2.87 -37.92 -8.02
CA THR A 237 2.22 -38.45 -6.81
C THR A 237 0.93 -39.25 -7.07
N VAL A 238 0.31 -39.09 -8.24
CA VAL A 238 -0.99 -39.70 -8.55
C VAL A 238 -0.85 -41.07 -9.25
N ASP A 239 0.28 -41.30 -9.93
CA ASP A 239 0.44 -42.40 -10.90
C ASP A 239 1.07 -43.68 -10.31
N VAL A 240 1.58 -43.66 -9.07
CA VAL A 240 2.32 -44.81 -8.47
C VAL A 240 1.39 -45.78 -7.72
N SER A 241 0.11 -45.89 -8.07
CA SER A 241 -0.82 -46.82 -7.39
C SER A 241 -1.54 -47.82 -8.30
N SER A 242 -1.20 -47.90 -9.59
CA SER A 242 -1.75 -48.89 -10.50
C SER A 242 -0.67 -49.62 -11.28
N GLU A 243 -0.14 -50.71 -10.71
CA GLU A 243 0.07 -52.03 -11.34
C GLU A 243 0.78 -52.98 -10.32
N PRO A 244 0.53 -54.31 -10.38
CA PRO A 244 0.76 -55.24 -9.28
C PRO A 244 2.14 -55.90 -9.38
N VAL A 245 2.95 -55.82 -8.32
CA VAL A 245 4.15 -56.66 -8.20
C VAL A 245 4.21 -57.34 -6.84
N SER A 246 4.14 -58.66 -6.92
CA SER A 246 4.30 -59.67 -5.88
C SER A 246 5.58 -59.48 -5.05
N GLN A 247 5.39 -59.28 -3.73
CA GLN A 247 6.08 -59.81 -2.52
C GLN A 247 7.58 -60.27 -2.58
N PRO A 248 8.30 -60.40 -1.43
CA PRO A 248 8.38 -59.52 -0.24
C PRO A 248 9.81 -59.43 0.41
N SER A 249 10.15 -58.34 1.11
CA SER A 249 11.11 -58.32 2.26
C SER A 249 11.43 -56.89 2.72
N THR A 250 11.66 -56.50 3.98
CA THR A 250 11.31 -56.92 5.35
C THR A 250 11.82 -55.80 6.28
N LYS A 251 11.03 -55.42 7.31
CA LYS A 251 11.37 -54.65 8.55
C LYS A 251 11.67 -53.14 8.40
N SER A 252 11.22 -52.19 9.25
CA SER A 252 10.26 -52.14 10.36
C SER A 252 9.90 -50.68 10.68
N SER A 253 8.62 -50.44 10.97
CA SER A 253 7.98 -49.43 11.85
C SER A 253 8.47 -47.97 11.93
N SER A 254 7.60 -47.02 11.52
CA SER A 254 6.77 -46.26 12.49
C SER A 254 5.74 -45.33 11.81
N SER A 255 4.52 -45.33 12.37
CA SER A 255 3.39 -44.39 12.16
C SER A 255 2.55 -44.54 10.88
N LEU A 256 1.59 -45.48 10.94
CA LEU A 256 0.47 -45.61 10.00
C LEU A 256 -0.56 -44.50 10.27
N LYS A 257 -0.44 -43.35 9.59
CA LYS A 257 -1.60 -42.54 9.23
C LYS A 257 -2.19 -43.18 7.98
N SER A 258 -3.46 -43.61 8.02
CA SER A 258 -4.13 -44.15 6.83
C SER A 258 -4.10 -43.08 5.73
N LYS A 259 -3.32 -43.31 4.68
CA LYS A 259 -3.34 -42.45 3.49
C LYS A 259 -4.71 -42.63 2.84
N THR A 260 -5.65 -41.72 3.09
CA THR A 260 -6.80 -41.54 2.21
C THR A 260 -6.28 -41.35 0.79
N ASP A 261 -6.85 -42.06 -0.17
CA ASP A 261 -6.50 -41.94 -1.59
C ASP A 261 -6.65 -40.47 -2.00
N GLU A 262 -5.62 -39.91 -2.64
CA GLU A 262 -5.62 -38.49 -3.00
C GLU A 262 -6.75 -38.16 -3.99
N ARG A 263 -7.22 -39.16 -4.74
CA ARG A 263 -8.37 -39.08 -5.64
C ARG A 263 -9.69 -38.86 -4.90
N ASP A 264 -9.74 -39.17 -3.60
CA ASP A 264 -10.90 -38.95 -2.74
C ASP A 264 -10.87 -37.56 -2.10
N ASN A 265 -9.94 -36.68 -2.49
CA ASN A 265 -9.96 -35.28 -2.11
C ASN A 265 -10.68 -34.43 -3.18
N ARG A 266 -11.65 -33.62 -2.76
CA ARG A 266 -12.36 -32.70 -3.64
C ARG A 266 -11.46 -31.60 -4.19
N ASP A 267 -10.47 -31.17 -3.41
CA ASP A 267 -9.58 -30.07 -3.78
C ASP A 267 -8.58 -30.52 -4.84
N ILE A 268 -8.63 -29.87 -5.99
CA ILE A 268 -7.79 -30.19 -7.13
C ILE A 268 -6.43 -29.48 -6.96
N ARG A 269 -5.37 -30.28 -6.83
CA ARG A 269 -3.98 -29.77 -6.70
C ARG A 269 -3.60 -28.88 -7.87
N LEU A 270 -2.66 -27.97 -7.61
CA LEU A 270 -2.17 -27.00 -8.60
C LEU A 270 -1.67 -27.69 -9.87
N GLY A 271 -0.84 -28.73 -9.74
CA GLY A 271 -0.33 -29.47 -10.90
C GLY A 271 -1.43 -30.06 -11.76
N LEU A 272 -2.38 -30.77 -11.13
CA LEU A 272 -3.51 -31.39 -11.83
C LEU A 272 -4.42 -30.34 -12.50
N ARG A 273 -4.68 -29.20 -11.84
CA ARG A 273 -5.43 -28.08 -12.44
C ARG A 273 -4.73 -27.53 -13.68
N TYR A 274 -3.43 -27.27 -13.61
CA TYR A 274 -2.66 -26.80 -14.76
C TYR A 274 -2.70 -27.81 -15.92
N THR A 275 -2.53 -29.10 -15.62
CA THR A 275 -2.55 -30.15 -16.64
C THR A 275 -3.89 -30.22 -17.36
N VAL A 276 -5.01 -30.16 -16.64
CA VAL A 276 -6.36 -30.11 -17.25
C VAL A 276 -6.53 -28.86 -18.12
N LEU A 277 -6.16 -27.69 -17.60
CA LEU A 277 -6.26 -26.42 -18.34
C LEU A 277 -5.41 -26.44 -19.61
N ASN A 278 -4.18 -26.95 -19.53
CA ASN A 278 -3.27 -27.06 -20.66
C ASN A 278 -3.77 -28.08 -21.71
N ARG A 279 -4.25 -29.25 -21.26
CA ARG A 279 -4.89 -30.28 -22.12
C ARG A 279 -6.06 -29.67 -22.91
N ASP A 280 -6.89 -28.88 -22.23
CA ASP A 280 -8.07 -28.23 -22.79
C ASP A 280 -7.75 -26.90 -23.51
N ARG A 281 -6.45 -26.61 -23.72
CA ARG A 281 -5.92 -25.43 -24.42
C ARG A 281 -6.40 -24.09 -23.83
N PHE A 282 -6.63 -24.07 -22.52
CA PHE A 282 -7.16 -22.92 -21.78
C PHE A 282 -8.49 -22.41 -22.37
N LYS A 283 -9.38 -23.32 -22.77
CA LYS A 283 -10.73 -23.01 -23.26
C LYS A 283 -11.77 -23.90 -22.57
N CYS A 284 -13.00 -23.40 -22.49
CA CYS A 284 -14.14 -24.22 -22.09
C CYS A 284 -14.35 -25.35 -23.10
N VAL A 285 -14.40 -26.60 -22.63
CA VAL A 285 -14.59 -27.76 -23.52
C VAL A 285 -15.99 -27.84 -24.12
N LEU A 286 -16.99 -27.20 -23.50
CA LEU A 286 -18.38 -27.23 -23.98
C LEU A 286 -18.68 -26.14 -25.01
N CYS A 287 -18.27 -24.89 -24.74
CA CYS A 287 -18.63 -23.74 -25.59
C CYS A 287 -17.44 -23.09 -26.31
N GLY A 288 -16.22 -23.54 -26.05
CA GLY A 288 -15.00 -22.99 -26.66
C GLY A 288 -14.58 -21.60 -26.14
N ASN A 289 -15.35 -20.97 -25.24
CA ASN A 289 -15.02 -19.65 -24.70
C ASN A 289 -13.71 -19.70 -23.88
N SER A 290 -12.96 -18.60 -23.88
CA SER A 290 -11.69 -18.48 -23.18
C SER A 290 -11.42 -17.03 -22.75
N PRO A 291 -10.50 -16.81 -21.78
CA PRO A 291 -10.08 -15.46 -21.39
C PRO A 291 -9.45 -14.65 -22.55
N ALA A 292 -8.90 -15.35 -23.55
CA ALA A 292 -8.34 -14.73 -24.75
C ALA A 292 -9.42 -14.21 -25.73
N ILE A 293 -10.63 -14.79 -25.69
CA ILE A 293 -11.76 -14.38 -26.53
C ILE A 293 -12.61 -13.34 -25.80
N SER A 294 -12.94 -13.60 -24.53
CA SER A 294 -13.80 -12.74 -23.71
C SER A 294 -13.09 -12.36 -22.42
N LEU A 295 -12.91 -11.06 -22.17
CA LEU A 295 -12.19 -10.56 -20.99
C LEU A 295 -12.82 -11.01 -19.66
N ASP A 296 -14.14 -11.17 -19.62
CA ASP A 296 -14.87 -11.61 -18.43
C ASP A 296 -14.95 -13.14 -18.28
N CYS A 297 -14.37 -13.90 -19.22
CA CYS A 297 -14.40 -15.36 -19.16
C CYS A 297 -13.49 -15.86 -18.04
N ARG A 298 -14.11 -16.44 -17.01
CA ARG A 298 -13.43 -17.18 -15.94
C ARG A 298 -13.56 -18.67 -16.21
N LEU A 299 -12.43 -19.36 -16.24
CA LEU A 299 -12.37 -20.82 -16.39
C LEU A 299 -12.26 -21.48 -15.01
N HIS A 300 -12.92 -22.63 -14.89
CA HIS A 300 -12.91 -23.50 -13.72
C HIS A 300 -12.55 -24.92 -14.19
N VAL A 301 -11.80 -25.64 -13.35
CA VAL A 301 -11.64 -27.08 -13.51
C VAL A 301 -12.72 -27.75 -12.67
N ASP A 302 -13.57 -28.56 -13.31
CA ASP A 302 -14.71 -29.22 -12.69
C ASP A 302 -14.72 -30.72 -13.00
N HIS A 303 -15.33 -31.49 -12.10
CA HIS A 303 -15.48 -32.93 -12.28
C HIS A 303 -16.61 -33.27 -13.26
N ILE A 304 -16.35 -34.10 -14.26
CA ILE A 304 -17.36 -34.62 -15.21
C ILE A 304 -18.43 -35.37 -14.41
N HIS A 305 -18.01 -36.41 -13.68
CA HIS A 305 -18.79 -37.04 -12.63
C HIS A 305 -18.62 -36.27 -11.32
N PRO A 306 -19.67 -35.61 -10.79
CA PRO A 306 -19.54 -34.73 -9.63
C PRO A 306 -18.92 -35.45 -8.42
N PHE A 307 -18.00 -34.78 -7.72
CA PHE A 307 -17.39 -35.32 -6.50
C PHE A 307 -18.44 -35.70 -5.43
N SER A 308 -19.54 -34.95 -5.33
CA SER A 308 -20.65 -35.25 -4.41
C SER A 308 -21.42 -36.54 -4.74
N LYS A 309 -21.08 -37.22 -5.84
CA LYS A 309 -21.68 -38.47 -6.29
C LYS A 309 -20.60 -39.53 -6.49
N ASP A 310 -19.53 -39.51 -5.70
CA ASP A 310 -18.41 -40.46 -5.78
C ASP A 310 -17.53 -40.32 -7.04
N GLY A 311 -17.54 -39.15 -7.69
CA GLY A 311 -16.57 -38.82 -8.74
C GLY A 311 -15.18 -38.54 -8.19
N LYS A 312 -14.18 -39.29 -8.67
CA LYS A 312 -12.79 -39.15 -8.23
C LYS A 312 -12.09 -37.94 -8.84
N THR A 313 -11.13 -37.37 -8.13
CA THR A 313 -10.27 -36.27 -8.61
C THR A 313 -9.11 -36.84 -9.41
N GLU A 314 -9.39 -37.22 -10.66
CA GLU A 314 -8.44 -37.79 -11.60
C GLU A 314 -8.53 -37.11 -12.96
N ILE A 315 -7.46 -37.18 -13.76
CA ILE A 315 -7.33 -36.38 -14.99
C ILE A 315 -8.47 -36.65 -15.99
N GLU A 316 -8.94 -37.88 -16.09
CA GLU A 316 -10.04 -38.33 -16.96
C GLU A 316 -11.39 -37.77 -16.49
N ASN A 317 -11.60 -37.66 -15.18
CA ASN A 317 -12.82 -37.14 -14.60
C ASN A 317 -12.84 -35.61 -14.46
N LEU A 318 -11.77 -34.90 -14.87
CA LEU A 318 -11.70 -33.45 -14.80
C LEU A 318 -11.76 -32.79 -16.17
N ARG A 319 -12.39 -31.63 -16.26
CA ARG A 319 -12.46 -30.81 -17.48
C ARG A 319 -12.52 -29.31 -17.19
N THR A 320 -12.15 -28.51 -18.18
CA THR A 320 -12.20 -27.05 -18.12
C THR A 320 -13.55 -26.53 -18.60
N LEU A 321 -14.24 -25.76 -17.75
CA LEU A 321 -15.52 -25.10 -18.06
C LEU A 321 -15.43 -23.59 -17.82
N CYS A 322 -16.09 -22.78 -18.64
CA CYS A 322 -16.30 -21.37 -18.29
C CYS A 322 -17.33 -21.25 -17.17
N GLN A 323 -17.33 -20.13 -16.45
CA GLN A 323 -18.24 -19.87 -15.33
C GLN A 323 -19.71 -20.14 -15.69
N HIS A 324 -20.17 -19.73 -16.87
CA HIS A 324 -21.54 -19.97 -17.33
C HIS A 324 -21.86 -21.46 -17.49
N CYS A 325 -21.00 -22.21 -18.19
CA CYS A 325 -21.16 -23.65 -18.38
C CYS A 325 -21.04 -24.42 -17.06
N ASN A 326 -20.11 -24.01 -16.19
CA ASN A 326 -19.91 -24.63 -14.88
C ASN A 326 -21.16 -24.48 -13.99
N LEU A 327 -21.73 -23.27 -13.93
CA LEU A 327 -22.98 -23.01 -13.21
C LEU A 327 -24.16 -23.79 -13.80
N GLY A 328 -24.23 -23.88 -15.13
CA GLY A 328 -25.28 -24.62 -15.84
C GLY A 328 -25.25 -26.13 -15.58
N LYS A 329 -24.06 -26.72 -15.48
CA LYS A 329 -23.87 -28.14 -15.15
C LYS A 329 -24.24 -28.44 -13.71
N SER A 330 -23.70 -27.67 -12.76
CA SER A 330 -23.86 -27.94 -11.32
C SER A 330 -23.49 -29.42 -10.98
N ASN A 331 -24.25 -30.08 -10.11
CA ASN A 331 -24.04 -31.47 -9.70
C ASN A 331 -24.76 -32.52 -10.62
N ARG A 332 -25.08 -32.16 -11.86
CA ARG A 332 -25.71 -33.08 -12.82
C ARG A 332 -24.69 -34.06 -13.37
N ILE A 333 -25.10 -35.32 -13.50
CA ILE A 333 -24.36 -36.32 -14.28
C ILE A 333 -24.83 -36.11 -15.71
N GLU A 334 -23.91 -35.73 -16.59
CA GLU A 334 -24.19 -35.68 -18.02
C GLU A 334 -24.17 -37.12 -18.53
N VAL A 335 -25.33 -37.62 -18.96
CA VAL A 335 -25.41 -38.93 -19.62
C VAL A 335 -24.71 -38.77 -20.96
N SER A 336 -23.58 -39.45 -21.14
CA SER A 336 -22.84 -39.44 -22.39
C SER A 336 -23.64 -40.19 -23.45
N ASP A 337 -24.48 -39.49 -24.21
CA ASP A 337 -24.74 -39.93 -25.57
C ASP A 337 -23.44 -39.76 -26.36
N GLN A 338 -23.05 -40.83 -27.04
CA GLN A 338 -21.82 -41.02 -27.81
C GLN A 338 -21.54 -39.91 -28.85
N PRO A 339 -20.28 -39.80 -29.35
CA PRO A 339 -19.67 -38.53 -29.73
C PRO A 339 -20.34 -37.93 -30.97
N ALA A 340 -20.66 -36.64 -30.89
CA ALA A 340 -20.88 -35.84 -32.09
C ALA A 340 -19.59 -35.84 -32.91
N LEU A 341 -19.64 -36.54 -34.05
CA LEU A 341 -18.74 -36.37 -35.19
C LEU A 341 -18.43 -34.89 -35.36
N ARG A 342 -17.15 -34.51 -35.21
CA ARG A 342 -16.71 -33.16 -35.58
C ARG A 342 -16.57 -33.12 -37.10
N PRO A 343 -17.13 -32.10 -37.78
CA PRO A 343 -16.83 -31.83 -39.18
C PRO A 343 -15.39 -31.35 -39.39
#